data_AF-A0A9E6FFC4-F1
#
_entry.id   AF-A0A9E6FFC4-F1
#
_cell.length_a   1.000
_cell.length_b   1.000
_cell.length_c   1.000
_cell.angle_alpha   90.00
_cell.angle_beta   90.00
_cell.angle_gamma   90.00
#
_symmetry.space_group_name_H-M   'P 1'
#
loop_
_entity.id
_entity.type
_entity.pdbx_description
1 polymer ?
#
loop_
_entity_poly.entity_id
_entity_poly.type
_entity_poly.pdbx_seq_one_letter_code
_entity_poly.pdbx_strand_id
1 'polypeptide(L)'
;MQEQERQPSLPFFMTEPIAAQQAKQDLLTVAAQQNETQIIEAATRFVTELQAEAEQKWPSASERDVWFFYQLTKTYIQAGLWDAAVEAVNDLQMLAANTTLGPADYNSLEDFIMQKTTEV
;
A
#
# COMPACT_ATOMS: atom_id res chain seq x y z
N MET A 1 10.43 -34.82 8.57
CA MET A 1 9.35 -34.09 7.88
C MET A 1 9.71 -32.63 8.01
N GLN A 2 9.92 -31.91 6.90
CA GLN A 2 10.18 -30.47 6.98
C GLN A 2 8.83 -29.82 7.31
N GLU A 3 8.70 -29.25 8.51
CA GLU A 3 7.60 -28.35 8.84
C GLU A 3 7.77 -27.13 7.94
N GLN A 4 7.02 -27.13 6.84
CA GLN A 4 6.88 -25.98 5.97
C GLN A 4 6.15 -24.93 6.83
N GLU A 5 6.92 -24.04 7.46
CA GLU A 5 6.41 -22.88 8.19
C GLU A 5 5.40 -22.20 7.26
N ARG A 6 4.10 -22.35 7.58
CA ARG A 6 3.05 -21.69 6.82
C ARG A 6 3.25 -20.20 7.04
N GLN A 7 3.91 -19.54 6.10
CA GLN A 7 3.95 -18.09 6.07
C GLN A 7 2.52 -17.57 6.28
N PRO A 8 2.31 -16.62 7.20
CA PRO A 8 0.99 -16.08 7.44
C PRO A 8 0.51 -15.41 6.14
N SER A 9 -0.46 -16.05 5.49
CA SER A 9 -1.06 -15.53 4.27
C SER A 9 -1.79 -14.22 4.59
N LEU A 10 -1.58 -13.20 3.75
CA LEU A 10 -2.33 -11.96 3.83
C LEU A 10 -3.85 -12.24 3.84
N PRO A 11 -4.61 -11.63 4.77
CA PRO A 11 -6.06 -11.63 4.73
C PRO A 11 -6.66 -11.32 3.35
N PHE A 12 -7.71 -12.05 2.97
CA PHE A 12 -8.38 -11.96 1.66
C PHE A 12 -8.75 -10.53 1.28
N PHE A 13 -9.26 -9.74 2.23
CA PHE A 13 -9.70 -8.36 2.00
C PHE A 13 -8.58 -7.47 1.46
N MET A 14 -7.32 -7.75 1.81
CA MET A 14 -6.16 -7.02 1.29
C MET A 14 -5.81 -7.38 -0.15
N THR A 15 -6.30 -8.50 -0.68
CA THR A 15 -6.01 -8.92 -2.06
C THR A 15 -7.05 -8.45 -3.07
N GLU A 16 -8.11 -7.77 -2.62
CA GLU A 16 -9.17 -7.30 -3.49
C GLU A 16 -8.70 -6.17 -4.44
N PRO A 17 -9.20 -6.15 -5.68
CA PRO A 17 -8.97 -5.03 -6.59
C PRO A 17 -9.62 -3.75 -6.07
N ILE A 18 -8.92 -2.62 -6.28
CA ILE A 18 -9.41 -1.28 -5.94
C ILE A 18 -10.27 -0.72 -7.07
N ALA A 19 -11.35 -0.02 -6.76
CA ALA A 19 -12.18 0.77 -7.67
C ALA A 19 -11.49 2.05 -8.15
N ALA A 20 -10.55 2.61 -7.36
CA ALA A 20 -9.65 3.71 -7.75
C ALA A 20 -8.63 3.34 -8.86
N GLN A 21 -8.97 2.39 -9.74
CA GLN A 21 -8.12 1.88 -10.80
C GLN A 21 -7.72 2.95 -11.81
N GLN A 22 -8.62 3.89 -12.14
CA GLN A 22 -8.28 4.96 -13.09
C GLN A 22 -7.24 5.91 -12.49
N ALA A 23 -7.46 6.42 -11.27
CA ALA A 23 -6.50 7.29 -10.61
C ALA A 23 -5.16 6.59 -10.35
N LYS A 24 -5.18 5.28 -10.06
CA LYS A 24 -3.96 4.47 -10.00
C LYS A 24 -3.20 4.48 -11.33
N GLN A 25 -3.86 4.22 -12.45
CA GLN A 25 -3.19 4.19 -13.75
C GLN A 25 -2.66 5.56 -14.15
N ASP A 26 -3.39 6.63 -13.82
CA ASP A 26 -2.94 8.00 -14.04
C ASP A 26 -1.65 8.27 -13.24
N LEU A 27 -1.60 7.89 -11.96
CA LEU A 27 -0.40 8.00 -11.11
C LEU A 27 0.78 7.22 -11.70
N LEU A 28 0.60 5.96 -12.10
CA LEU A 28 1.68 5.15 -12.69
C LEU A 28 2.21 5.78 -13.98
N THR A 29 1.31 6.29 -14.82
CA THR A 29 1.65 6.93 -16.09
C THR A 29 2.43 8.23 -15.89
N VAL A 30 2.05 9.02 -14.89
CA VAL A 30 2.71 10.29 -14.57
C VAL A 30 4.04 10.07 -13.84
N ALA A 31 4.11 9.09 -12.93
CA ALA A 31 5.34 8.73 -12.24
C ALA A 31 6.44 8.28 -13.22
N ALA A 32 6.06 7.53 -14.26
CA ALA A 32 6.98 7.15 -15.34
C ALA A 32 7.55 8.35 -16.12
N GLN A 33 6.89 9.51 -16.09
CA GLN A 33 7.34 10.74 -16.76
C GLN A 33 8.26 11.60 -15.87
N GLN A 34 8.44 11.25 -14.60
CA GLN A 34 9.29 11.96 -13.63
C GLN A 34 8.97 13.47 -13.49
N ASN A 35 7.70 13.84 -13.66
CA ASN A 35 7.24 15.21 -13.45
C ASN A 35 6.68 15.39 -12.04
N GLU A 36 7.50 15.90 -11.11
CA GLU A 36 7.18 15.98 -9.68
C GLU A 36 5.85 16.66 -9.37
N THR A 37 5.55 17.80 -10.02
CA THR A 37 4.27 18.51 -9.80
C THR A 37 3.08 17.65 -10.17
N GLN A 38 3.14 16.99 -11.33
CA GLN A 38 2.05 16.13 -11.78
C GLN A 38 1.96 14.86 -10.94
N ILE A 39 3.09 14.33 -10.46
CA ILE A 39 3.12 13.18 -9.55
C ILE A 39 2.36 13.51 -8.27
N ILE A 40 2.60 14.68 -7.68
CA ILE A 40 1.91 15.13 -6.46
C ILE A 40 0.39 15.24 -6.69
N GLU A 41 -0.03 15.83 -7.81
CA GLU A 41 -1.44 15.96 -8.18
C GLU A 41 -2.11 14.59 -8.39
N ALA A 42 -1.46 13.70 -9.13
CA ALA A 42 -1.96 12.35 -9.39
C ALA A 42 -2.00 11.50 -8.12
N ALA A 43 -0.99 11.60 -7.25
CA ALA A 43 -0.95 10.92 -5.96
C ALA A 43 -2.06 11.42 -5.03
N THR A 44 -2.27 12.73 -4.95
CA THR A 44 -3.35 13.33 -4.14
C THR A 44 -4.73 12.84 -4.60
N ARG A 45 -4.95 12.79 -5.91
CA ARG A 45 -6.19 12.26 -6.48
C ARG A 45 -6.36 10.77 -6.16
N PHE A 46 -5.31 9.99 -6.35
CA PHE A 46 -5.33 8.55 -6.04
C PHE A 46 -5.65 8.30 -4.56
N VAL A 47 -4.98 9.00 -3.64
CA VAL A 47 -5.24 8.92 -2.19
C VAL A 47 -6.68 9.26 -1.86
N THR A 48 -7.22 10.33 -2.44
CA THR A 48 -8.61 10.75 -2.21
C THR A 48 -9.61 9.70 -2.66
N GLU A 49 -9.44 9.16 -3.88
CA GLU A 49 -10.31 8.11 -4.42
C GLU A 49 -10.18 6.80 -3.62
N LEU A 50 -8.96 6.42 -3.23
CA LEU A 50 -8.70 5.23 -2.44
C LEU A 50 -9.30 5.33 -1.02
N GLN A 51 -9.22 6.50 -0.39
CA GLN A 51 -9.82 6.75 0.93
C GLN A 51 -11.34 6.64 0.86
N ALA A 52 -11.97 7.28 -0.12
CA ALA A 52 -13.42 7.21 -0.31
C ALA A 52 -13.89 5.75 -0.54
N GLU A 53 -13.11 4.97 -1.30
CA GLU A 53 -13.37 3.56 -1.49
C GLU A 53 -13.21 2.74 -0.20
N ALA A 54 -12.14 2.99 0.56
CA ALA A 54 -11.89 2.33 1.83
C ALA A 54 -13.07 2.57 2.79
N GLU A 55 -13.54 3.82 2.90
CA GLU A 55 -14.69 4.22 3.71
C GLU A 55 -15.99 3.55 3.27
N GLN A 56 -16.18 3.35 1.97
CA GLN A 56 -17.36 2.69 1.42
C GLN A 56 -17.35 1.17 1.67
N LYS A 57 -16.19 0.53 1.54
CA LYS A 57 -16.05 -0.93 1.63
C LYS A 57 -15.94 -1.44 3.07
N TRP A 58 -15.24 -0.70 3.92
CA TRP A 58 -14.84 -1.16 5.25
C TRP A 58 -15.41 -0.26 6.34
N PRO A 59 -16.49 -0.70 7.02
CA PRO A 59 -17.12 0.11 8.08
C PRO A 59 -16.29 0.16 9.38
N SER A 60 -15.40 -0.81 9.60
CA SER A 60 -14.45 -0.79 10.72
C SER A 60 -13.25 0.10 10.36
N ALA A 61 -12.98 1.11 11.20
CA ALA A 61 -11.82 1.99 11.01
C ALA A 61 -10.50 1.19 10.92
N SER A 62 -10.33 0.17 11.75
CA SER A 62 -9.13 -0.68 11.73
C SER A 62 -8.94 -1.45 10.42
N GLU A 63 -9.99 -2.05 9.88
CA GLU A 63 -9.92 -2.79 8.61
C GLU A 63 -9.74 -1.83 7.43
N ARG A 64 -10.44 -0.70 7.47
CA ARG A 64 -10.33 0.36 6.49
C ARG A 64 -8.91 0.89 6.37
N ASP A 65 -8.32 1.26 7.49
CA ASP A 65 -7.02 1.94 7.51
C ASP A 65 -5.92 0.94 7.10
N VAL A 66 -5.95 -0.31 7.61
CA VAL A 66 -5.01 -1.36 7.18
C VAL A 66 -5.14 -1.65 5.68
N TRP A 67 -6.37 -1.77 5.16
CA TRP A 67 -6.60 -1.98 3.73
C TRP A 67 -6.09 -0.81 2.89
N PHE A 68 -6.40 0.42 3.31
CA PHE A 68 -6.00 1.65 2.65
C PHE A 68 -4.47 1.73 2.53
N PHE A 69 -3.74 1.62 3.65
CA PHE A 69 -2.28 1.73 3.65
C PHE A 69 -1.60 0.58 2.91
N TYR A 70 -2.19 -0.62 2.91
CA TYR A 70 -1.69 -1.72 2.11
C TYR A 70 -1.81 -1.45 0.60
N GLN A 71 -2.96 -0.97 0.12
CA GLN A 71 -3.14 -0.63 -1.29
C GLN A 71 -2.31 0.59 -1.71
N LEU A 72 -2.15 1.56 -0.81
CA LEU A 72 -1.33 2.74 -1.00
C LEU A 72 0.15 2.37 -1.18
N THR A 73 0.69 1.60 -0.23
CA THR A 73 2.07 1.09 -0.25
C THR A 73 2.36 0.35 -1.55
N LYS A 74 1.48 -0.60 -1.94
CA LYS A 74 1.65 -1.34 -3.19
C LYS A 74 1.64 -0.46 -4.44
N THR A 75 0.81 0.58 -4.45
CA THR A 75 0.70 1.47 -5.60
C THR A 75 1.92 2.39 -5.70
N TYR A 76 2.43 2.90 -4.57
CA TYR A 76 3.68 3.68 -4.55
C TYR A 76 4.89 2.84 -4.95
N ILE A 77 4.98 1.58 -4.51
CA ILE A 77 5.98 0.63 -5.01
C ILE A 77 5.91 0.49 -6.53
N GLN A 78 4.70 0.28 -7.09
CA GLN A 78 4.52 0.13 -8.54
C GLN A 78 4.85 1.41 -9.31
N ALA A 79 4.63 2.58 -8.70
CA ALA A 79 4.96 3.88 -9.27
C ALA A 79 6.45 4.23 -9.15
N GLY A 80 7.25 3.46 -8.39
CA GLY A 80 8.63 3.80 -8.08
C GLY A 80 8.78 4.99 -7.13
N LEU A 81 7.72 5.33 -6.39
CA LEU A 81 7.71 6.41 -5.40
C LEU A 81 8.21 5.88 -4.05
N TRP A 82 9.51 5.64 -3.96
CA TRP A 82 10.12 4.89 -2.86
C TRP A 82 9.95 5.57 -1.50
N ASP A 83 10.22 6.88 -1.41
CA ASP A 83 10.08 7.62 -0.15
C ASP A 83 8.64 7.58 0.37
N ALA A 84 7.66 7.79 -0.51
CA ALA A 84 6.24 7.69 -0.17
C ALA A 84 5.83 6.24 0.19
N ALA A 85 6.45 5.23 -0.43
CA ALA A 85 6.22 3.83 -0.09
C ALA A 85 6.77 3.48 1.31
N VAL A 86 7.93 4.03 1.70
CA VAL A 86 8.50 3.89 3.05
C VAL A 86 7.54 4.46 4.09
N GLU A 87 7.04 5.67 3.88
CA GLU A 87 6.08 6.30 4.80
C GLU A 87 4.80 5.45 4.92
N ALA A 88 4.23 5.02 3.80
CA ALA A 88 3.01 4.23 3.78
C ALA A 88 3.16 2.84 4.44
N VAL A 89 4.32 2.17 4.28
CA VAL A 89 4.55 0.86 4.91
C VAL A 89 4.78 0.99 6.42
N ASN A 90 5.42 2.08 6.88
CA ASN A 90 5.59 2.35 8.31
C ASN A 90 4.23 2.58 8.99
N ASP A 91 3.36 3.38 8.37
CA ASP A 91 1.99 3.59 8.86
C ASP A 91 1.19 2.29 8.87
N LEU A 92 1.31 1.48 7.82
CA LEU A 92 0.68 0.15 7.74
C LEU A 92 1.11 -0.75 8.90
N GLN A 93 2.41 -0.83 9.19
CA GLN A 93 2.95 -1.65 10.27
C GLN A 93 2.49 -1.16 11.64
N MET A 94 2.49 0.15 11.86
CA MET A 94 2.01 0.75 13.10
C MET A 94 0.51 0.44 13.31
N LEU A 95 -0.30 0.51 12.26
CA LEU A 95 -1.72 0.17 12.33
C LEU A 95 -1.95 -1.33 12.53
N ALA A 96 -1.24 -2.17 11.78
CA ALA A 96 -1.33 -3.62 11.92
C ALA A 96 -0.94 -4.10 13.33
N ALA A 97 0.11 -3.52 13.92
CA ALA A 97 0.53 -3.82 15.29
C ALA A 97 -0.51 -3.44 16.35
N ASN A 98 -1.34 -2.43 16.08
CA ASN A 98 -2.36 -1.93 16.99
C ASN A 98 -3.76 -2.51 16.74
N THR A 99 -3.91 -3.40 15.76
CA THR A 99 -5.21 -3.99 15.40
C THR A 99 -5.23 -5.49 15.66
N THR A 100 -6.42 -6.05 15.92
CA THR A 100 -6.62 -7.51 16.09
C THR A 100 -6.40 -8.31 14.81
N LEU A 101 -6.16 -7.62 13.69
CA LEU A 101 -5.81 -8.22 12.40
C LEU A 101 -4.41 -8.84 12.43
N GLY A 102 -3.58 -8.44 13.41
CA GLY A 102 -2.23 -8.95 13.63
C GLY A 102 -1.24 -8.45 12.59
N PRO A 103 0.07 -8.63 12.84
CA PRO A 103 1.07 -8.45 11.80
C PRO A 103 0.86 -9.54 10.76
N ALA A 104 0.10 -9.26 9.71
CA ALA A 104 0.33 -9.99 8.47
C ALA A 104 1.77 -9.71 8.01
N ASP A 105 2.35 -10.55 7.16
CA ASP A 105 3.76 -10.43 6.75
C ASP A 105 4.01 -9.24 5.79
N TYR A 106 3.73 -8.03 6.27
CA TYR A 106 4.04 -6.76 5.63
C TYR A 106 5.56 -6.51 5.55
N ASN A 107 6.35 -7.29 6.29
CA ASN A 107 7.80 -7.33 6.22
C ASN A 107 8.27 -7.57 4.78
N SER A 108 7.52 -8.36 3.99
CA SER A 108 7.85 -8.58 2.57
C SER A 108 7.76 -7.31 1.71
N LEU A 109 6.89 -6.35 2.06
CA LEU A 109 6.81 -5.05 1.39
C LEU A 109 7.93 -4.13 1.87
N GLU A 110 8.20 -4.10 3.18
CA GLU A 110 9.30 -3.32 3.76
C GLU A 110 10.65 -3.78 3.23
N ASP A 111 10.97 -5.07 3.31
CA ASP A 111 12.22 -5.65 2.80
C ASP A 111 12.42 -5.31 1.32
N PHE A 112 11.36 -5.37 0.51
CA PHE A 112 11.41 -4.99 -0.89
C PHE A 112 11.70 -3.50 -1.08
N ILE A 113 11.04 -2.62 -0.32
CA ILE A 113 11.28 -1.17 -0.36
C ILE A 113 12.72 -0.88 0.08
N MET A 114 13.18 -1.46 1.20
CA MET A 114 14.52 -1.27 1.76
C MET A 114 15.62 -1.76 0.82
N GLN A 115 15.40 -2.88 0.12
CA GLN A 115 16.31 -3.32 -0.93
C GLN A 115 16.43 -2.25 -2.03
N LYS A 116 15.31 -1.65 -2.45
CA LYS A 116 15.30 -0.68 -3.55
C LYS A 116 15.84 0.69 -3.17
N THR A 117 15.70 1.12 -1.92
CA THR A 117 16.26 2.38 -1.41
C THR A 117 17.75 2.29 -1.06
N THR A 118 18.26 1.09 -0.72
CA THR A 118 19.69 0.85 -0.43
C THR A 118 20.56 0.65 -1.68
N GLU A 119 19.93 0.34 -2.82
CA GLU A 119 20.62 0.12 -4.12
C GLU A 119 20.97 1.43 -4.87
N VAL A 120 20.76 2.61 -4.27
CA VAL A 120 20.92 3.95 -4.92
C VAL A 120 22.26 4.61 -4.58
#